data_AF-A0A0D0GMW1-F1
#
_entry.id   AF-A0A0D0GMW1-F1
#
_cell.length_a   1.000
_cell.length_b   1.000
_cell.length_c   1.000
_cell.angle_alpha   90.00
_cell.angle_beta   90.00
_cell.angle_gamma   90.00
#
_symmetry.space_group_name_H-M   'P 1'
#
loop_
_entity.id
_entity.type
_entity.pdbx_description
1 polymer ?
#
loop_
_entity_poly.entity_id
_entity_poly.type
_entity_poly.pdbx_seq_one_letter_code
_entity_poly.pdbx_strand_id
1 'polypeptide(L)'
;MLLTVLFVITVLATNAQVGFRLKPRTSTIEEGITPLITIKDNTTGIKDGMPPLTTIGKDKSKVVYKTLDIVDYNYKTTIKKDKDVVLQKLIQDLYDNSIKKDGKAPFSQTVLQTKSDSVKRLQKEIAGLQTTMDSLYYIYVKDLMTYRSINMGFGSLRSRAFFDLIYGNQGKRFNALGNAGVNFGNNTGSVYSELVNGNLGLFRVSLGTMVSSNSTTDKDEAKKEEAYQRLITYGGNTVLNFEYPLAYLHSKNNQYNLVSRLITKGTADFPAFGTITEKWAGSGSLGIDIYADAATSNNSLRFFCNFNASKLYGTDVFRDNLGINKSNFTFGQVSLGLVFLERFKISFIIATMSSEKSLQNRHVIAGGQVLN
;
A
#
# COMPACT_ATOMS: atom_id res chain seq x y z
N MET A 1 -4.54 -17.02 -30.40
CA MET A 1 -5.22 -16.67 -29.14
C MET A 1 -5.16 -15.15 -28.92
N LEU A 2 -5.83 -14.36 -29.77
CA LEU A 2 -5.70 -12.89 -29.78
C LEU A 2 -7.06 -12.15 -29.88
N LEU A 3 -8.17 -12.88 -29.90
CA LEU A 3 -9.50 -12.33 -30.26
C LEU A 3 -10.32 -11.90 -29.02
N THR A 4 -9.99 -12.40 -27.83
CA THR A 4 -10.79 -12.22 -26.61
C THR A 4 -10.65 -10.85 -25.96
N VAL A 5 -9.57 -10.11 -26.25
CA VAL A 5 -9.28 -8.81 -25.63
C VAL A 5 -10.05 -7.67 -26.31
N LEU A 6 -10.30 -7.78 -27.62
CA LEU A 6 -10.99 -6.72 -28.38
C LEU A 6 -12.47 -6.56 -27.99
N PHE A 7 -13.12 -7.66 -27.57
CA PHE A 7 -14.56 -7.72 -27.35
C PHE A 7 -15.04 -6.93 -26.11
N VAL A 8 -14.15 -6.62 -25.17
CA VAL A 8 -14.50 -5.87 -23.94
C VAL A 8 -14.60 -4.37 -24.20
N ILE A 9 -13.90 -3.84 -25.21
CA ILE A 9 -13.82 -2.40 -25.47
C ILE A 9 -15.02 -1.91 -26.33
N THR A 10 -15.49 -2.73 -27.27
CA THR A 10 -16.57 -2.31 -28.21
C THR A 10 -17.93 -2.13 -27.53
N VAL A 11 -18.22 -2.89 -26.47
CA VAL A 11 -19.56 -2.92 -25.82
C VAL A 11 -19.89 -1.64 -25.04
N LEU A 12 -18.89 -0.82 -24.69
CA LEU A 12 -19.08 0.44 -23.96
C LEU A 12 -19.26 1.68 -24.86
N ALA A 13 -19.16 1.55 -26.18
CA ALA A 13 -19.12 2.70 -27.11
C ALA A 13 -20.47 3.03 -27.80
N THR A 14 -21.48 2.16 -27.72
CA THR A 14 -22.65 2.19 -28.62
C THR A 14 -23.97 2.60 -27.96
N ASN A 15 -23.97 3.59 -27.06
CA ASN A 15 -25.20 4.18 -26.50
C ASN A 15 -25.05 5.65 -26.05
N ALA A 16 -24.64 6.53 -26.96
CA ALA A 16 -24.53 7.98 -26.71
C ALA A 16 -24.71 8.86 -27.96
N GLN A 17 -25.76 8.64 -28.77
CA GLN A 17 -26.12 9.58 -29.85
C GLN A 17 -27.10 10.67 -29.37
N VAL A 18 -26.56 11.77 -28.82
CA VAL A 18 -27.26 13.07 -28.77
C VAL A 18 -26.25 14.15 -29.15
N GLY A 19 -26.51 14.87 -30.24
CA GLY A 19 -25.59 15.88 -30.75
C GLY A 19 -25.74 17.24 -30.08
N PHE A 20 -24.64 17.82 -29.60
CA PHE A 20 -24.57 19.24 -29.22
C PHE A 20 -23.44 19.94 -29.98
N ARG A 21 -23.79 20.96 -30.78
CA ARG A 21 -22.83 21.95 -31.29
C ARG A 21 -22.60 23.02 -30.23
N LEU A 22 -21.37 23.19 -29.78
CA LEU A 22 -20.94 24.39 -29.07
C LEU A 22 -19.69 24.98 -29.74
N LYS A 23 -19.67 26.31 -29.88
CA LYS A 23 -18.49 27.07 -30.32
C LYS A 23 -17.43 27.09 -29.19
N PRO A 24 -16.14 27.27 -29.51
CA PRO A 24 -15.09 27.29 -28.50
C PRO A 24 -15.32 28.41 -27.48
N ARG A 25 -15.15 28.07 -26.20
CA ARG A 25 -15.16 29.00 -25.07
C ARG A 25 -13.93 28.73 -24.22
N THR A 26 -13.13 29.75 -23.98
CA THR A 26 -11.88 29.67 -23.20
C THR A 26 -12.16 29.57 -21.71
N SER A 27 -11.70 28.52 -21.03
CA SER A 27 -11.73 28.39 -19.56
C SER A 27 -10.73 27.35 -19.02
N THR A 28 -9.82 27.81 -18.17
CA THR A 28 -9.24 27.16 -16.95
C THR A 28 -8.75 25.69 -16.93
N ILE A 29 -7.43 25.52 -16.67
CA ILE A 29 -6.76 24.80 -15.53
C ILE A 29 -7.40 23.49 -14.96
N GLU A 30 -6.64 22.36 -14.85
CA GLU A 30 -6.77 21.11 -14.00
C GLU A 30 -5.63 20.09 -14.41
N GLU A 31 -5.23 18.87 -13.91
CA GLU A 31 -5.49 17.91 -12.78
C GLU A 31 -4.50 16.66 -12.83
N GLY A 32 -3.33 16.53 -12.14
CA GLY A 32 -2.51 15.26 -12.00
C GLY A 32 -1.89 14.80 -10.62
N ILE A 33 -1.96 13.50 -10.30
CA ILE A 33 -2.28 12.80 -9.01
C ILE A 33 -1.15 12.62 -7.95
N THR A 34 -1.54 12.37 -6.68
CA THR A 34 -0.72 11.83 -5.55
C THR A 34 -1.22 10.47 -5.01
N PRO A 35 -0.43 9.68 -4.24
CA PRO A 35 -0.83 8.35 -3.73
C PRO A 35 -2.18 8.28 -2.98
N LEU A 36 -2.90 7.16 -3.13
CA LEU A 36 -4.16 6.91 -2.43
C LEU A 36 -3.92 6.75 -0.92
N ILE A 37 -4.68 7.50 -0.11
CA ILE A 37 -4.82 7.32 1.33
C ILE A 37 -6.31 7.51 1.66
N THR A 38 -6.95 6.47 2.22
CA THR A 38 -8.37 6.46 2.56
C THR A 38 -8.52 6.31 4.07
N ILE A 39 -8.23 7.39 4.80
CA ILE A 39 -8.42 7.43 6.26
C ILE A 39 -9.92 7.54 6.52
N LYS A 40 -10.53 6.39 6.79
CA LYS A 40 -11.93 6.32 7.24
C LYS A 40 -12.02 6.90 8.66
N ASP A 41 -13.16 7.53 8.92
CA ASP A 41 -13.43 8.12 10.22
C ASP A 41 -13.28 7.10 11.34
N ASN A 42 -12.66 7.53 12.43
CA ASN A 42 -12.86 6.89 13.72
C ASN A 42 -14.21 7.38 14.26
N THR A 43 -15.30 6.98 13.57
CA THR A 43 -16.66 7.15 14.09
C THR A 43 -16.66 6.65 15.52
N THR A 44 -17.19 7.43 16.47
CA THR A 44 -16.97 7.23 17.91
C THR A 44 -17.59 5.91 18.37
N GLY A 45 -16.80 4.86 18.21
CA GLY A 45 -17.27 3.53 17.82
C GLY A 45 -16.11 2.54 17.90
N ILE A 46 -15.38 2.63 19.03
CA ILE A 46 -15.10 1.41 19.79
C ILE A 46 -16.46 0.71 19.90
N LYS A 47 -16.70 -0.30 19.04
CA LYS A 47 -17.99 -1.00 18.94
C LYS A 47 -18.45 -1.42 20.33
N ASP A 48 -19.76 -1.43 20.56
CA ASP A 48 -20.41 -1.76 21.85
C ASP A 48 -19.82 -3.03 22.48
N GLY A 49 -18.82 -2.83 23.34
CA GLY A 49 -17.75 -3.82 23.49
C GLY A 49 -16.59 -3.27 24.30
N MET A 50 -16.88 -2.97 25.57
CA MET A 50 -15.99 -2.58 26.68
C MET A 50 -14.84 -1.59 26.34
N PRO A 51 -14.86 -0.34 26.85
CA PRO A 51 -13.72 0.57 26.69
C PRO A 51 -12.44 -0.08 27.23
N PRO A 52 -11.29 0.15 26.59
CA PRO A 52 -10.07 -0.63 26.82
C PRO A 52 -9.67 -0.58 28.30
N LEU A 53 -9.62 -1.76 28.93
CA LEU A 53 -9.41 -1.91 30.37
C LEU A 53 -8.02 -1.42 30.76
N THR A 54 -7.95 -0.13 31.10
CA THR A 54 -6.75 0.62 31.48
C THR A 54 -6.34 0.24 32.90
N THR A 55 -5.99 -1.04 33.08
CA THR A 55 -5.48 -1.55 34.35
C THR A 55 -4.06 -1.06 34.54
N ILE A 56 -3.82 -0.33 35.63
CA ILE A 56 -2.49 -0.08 36.17
C ILE A 56 -1.81 -1.45 36.41
N GLY A 57 -0.57 -1.61 35.93
CA GLY A 57 0.19 -2.84 36.14
C GLY A 57 0.58 -3.08 37.61
N LYS A 58 1.13 -4.27 37.92
CA LYS A 58 1.78 -4.53 39.23
C LYS A 58 2.88 -3.50 39.50
N ASP A 59 3.63 -3.17 38.46
CA ASP A 59 4.39 -1.94 38.33
C ASP A 59 3.43 -0.81 37.95
N LYS A 60 3.22 0.15 38.87
CA LYS A 60 2.19 1.19 38.74
C LYS A 60 2.44 2.20 37.62
N SER A 61 3.58 2.14 36.93
CA SER A 61 3.96 3.04 35.84
C SER A 61 3.35 2.70 34.48
N LYS A 62 2.83 1.48 34.27
CA LYS A 62 2.50 0.97 32.93
C LYS A 62 1.00 0.86 32.68
N VAL A 63 0.50 1.76 31.83
CA VAL A 63 -0.81 1.66 31.17
C VAL A 63 -0.77 0.53 30.14
N VAL A 64 -1.61 -0.49 30.35
CA VAL A 64 -1.76 -1.62 29.42
C VAL A 64 -3.08 -1.46 28.67
N TYR A 65 -3.01 -1.37 27.34
CA TYR A 65 -4.18 -1.45 26.46
C TYR A 65 -4.66 -2.90 26.40
N LYS A 66 -5.95 -3.15 26.62
CA LYS A 66 -6.54 -4.49 26.69
C LYS A 66 -7.87 -4.53 25.93
N THR A 67 -7.96 -5.43 24.96
CA THR A 67 -9.19 -5.84 24.27
C THR A 67 -9.54 -7.29 24.64
N LEU A 68 -10.67 -7.80 24.16
CA LEU A 68 -11.01 -9.23 24.29
C LEU A 68 -10.06 -10.12 23.48
N ASP A 69 -9.59 -9.65 22.32
CA ASP A 69 -8.72 -10.39 21.40
C ASP A 69 -7.37 -10.72 22.01
N ILE A 70 -6.77 -9.79 22.76
CA ILE A 70 -5.51 -10.04 23.46
C ILE A 70 -5.71 -10.93 24.71
N VAL A 71 -6.90 -10.93 25.32
CA VAL A 71 -7.24 -11.89 26.39
C VAL A 71 -7.36 -13.31 25.82
N ASP A 72 -8.10 -13.49 24.73
CA ASP A 72 -8.24 -14.79 24.06
C ASP A 72 -6.92 -15.25 23.43
N TYR A 73 -6.12 -14.35 22.85
CA TYR A 73 -4.76 -14.66 22.41
C TYR A 73 -3.89 -15.24 23.54
N ASN A 74 -3.92 -14.63 24.73
CA ASN A 74 -3.15 -15.12 25.88
C ASN A 74 -3.68 -16.47 26.39
N TYR A 75 -5.00 -16.69 26.34
CA TYR A 75 -5.61 -17.98 26.66
C TYR A 75 -5.19 -19.08 25.66
N LYS A 76 -5.29 -18.81 24.35
CA LYS A 76 -4.84 -19.75 23.30
C LYS A 76 -3.32 -19.97 23.32
N THR A 77 -2.53 -18.97 23.70
CA THR A 77 -1.07 -19.13 23.91
C THR A 77 -0.78 -20.18 24.98
N THR A 78 -1.55 -20.18 26.08
CA THR A 78 -1.46 -21.21 27.13
C THR A 78 -1.82 -22.59 26.58
N ILE A 79 -2.98 -22.74 25.93
CA ILE A 79 -3.43 -24.01 25.32
C ILE A 79 -2.41 -24.54 24.30
N LYS A 80 -1.83 -23.65 23.48
CA LYS A 80 -0.79 -24.02 22.51
C LYS A 80 0.45 -24.57 23.22
N LYS A 81 0.94 -23.89 24.25
CA LYS A 81 2.10 -24.32 25.05
C LYS A 81 1.87 -25.70 25.67
N ASP A 82 0.68 -25.95 26.23
CA ASP A 82 0.36 -27.24 26.84
C ASP A 82 0.32 -28.36 25.79
N LYS A 83 -0.23 -28.09 24.61
CA LYS A 83 -0.20 -29.02 23.46
C LYS A 83 1.21 -29.23 22.90
N ASP A 84 2.05 -28.19 22.85
CA ASP A 84 3.45 -28.29 22.44
C ASP A 84 4.21 -29.25 23.38
N VAL A 85 4.00 -29.15 24.71
CA VAL A 85 4.62 -30.06 25.71
C VAL A 85 4.19 -31.52 25.50
N VAL A 86 2.90 -31.77 25.27
CA VAL A 86 2.41 -33.13 24.98
C VAL A 86 2.95 -33.65 23.64
N LEU A 87 3.05 -32.81 22.62
CA LEU A 87 3.63 -33.15 21.32
C LEU A 87 5.12 -33.53 21.45
N GLN A 88 5.92 -32.72 22.15
CA GLN A 88 7.34 -33.03 22.35
C GLN A 88 7.53 -34.34 23.13
N LYS A 89 6.72 -34.60 24.16
CA LYS A 89 6.75 -35.88 24.87
C LYS A 89 6.43 -37.07 23.95
N LEU A 90 5.43 -36.96 23.09
CA LEU A 90 5.09 -38.04 22.14
C LEU A 90 6.16 -38.26 21.07
N ILE A 91 6.87 -37.21 20.64
CA ILE A 91 8.02 -37.31 19.74
C ILE A 91 9.19 -38.00 20.46
N GLN A 92 9.48 -37.63 21.71
CA GLN A 92 10.54 -38.26 22.51
C GLN A 92 10.24 -39.74 22.79
N ASP A 93 9.00 -40.08 23.21
CA ASP A 93 8.55 -41.47 23.39
C ASP A 93 8.85 -42.33 22.13
N LEU A 94 8.55 -41.79 20.94
CA LEU A 94 8.74 -42.48 19.66
C LEU A 94 10.22 -42.61 19.26
N TYR A 95 11.04 -41.60 19.57
CA TYR A 95 12.48 -41.61 19.36
C TYR A 95 13.18 -42.59 20.31
N ASP A 96 12.86 -42.53 21.60
CA ASP A 96 13.42 -43.44 22.62
C ASP A 96 13.07 -44.90 22.34
N ASN A 97 11.90 -45.16 21.74
CA ASN A 97 11.52 -46.49 21.25
C ASN A 97 12.38 -46.96 20.06
N SER A 98 12.78 -46.08 19.14
CA SER A 98 13.52 -46.49 17.93
C SER A 98 15.02 -46.74 18.16
N ILE A 99 15.59 -46.23 19.26
CA ILE A 99 17.02 -46.36 19.58
C ILE A 99 17.34 -47.51 20.57
N LYS A 100 16.35 -48.28 21.05
CA LYS A 100 16.60 -49.38 21.98
C LYS A 100 17.33 -50.55 21.32
N LYS A 101 18.44 -50.98 21.93
CA LYS A 101 19.35 -52.02 21.41
C LYS A 101 19.09 -53.42 21.98
N ASP A 102 18.05 -53.59 22.78
CA ASP A 102 17.68 -54.84 23.47
C ASP A 102 16.84 -55.81 22.61
N GLY A 103 16.64 -55.50 21.32
CA GLY A 103 15.96 -56.35 20.35
C GLY A 103 14.44 -56.46 20.55
N LYS A 104 13.86 -55.76 21.53
CA LYS A 104 12.43 -55.75 21.83
C LYS A 104 11.89 -54.33 21.78
N ALA A 105 11.36 -53.93 20.62
CA ALA A 105 10.64 -52.66 20.48
C ALA A 105 9.53 -52.59 21.55
N PRO A 106 9.59 -51.64 22.51
CA PRO A 106 8.71 -51.66 23.68
C PRO A 106 7.27 -51.27 23.35
N PHE A 107 7.02 -50.64 22.20
CA PHE A 107 5.68 -50.38 21.68
C PHE A 107 5.33 -51.36 20.56
N SER A 108 4.12 -51.96 20.65
CA SER A 108 3.54 -52.70 19.54
C SER A 108 3.19 -51.78 18.37
N GLN A 109 3.02 -52.35 17.17
CA GLN A 109 2.67 -51.59 15.96
C GLN A 109 1.41 -50.72 16.15
N THR A 110 0.42 -51.22 16.89
CA THR A 110 -0.80 -50.47 17.25
C THR A 110 -0.47 -49.24 18.09
N VAL A 111 0.41 -49.36 19.10
CA VAL A 111 0.83 -48.23 19.95
C VAL A 111 1.65 -47.21 19.16
N LEU A 112 2.54 -47.67 18.27
CA LEU A 112 3.30 -46.80 17.37
C LEU A 112 2.37 -45.99 16.46
N GLN A 113 1.38 -46.65 15.84
CA GLN A 113 0.38 -45.98 15.00
C GLN A 113 -0.44 -44.97 15.82
N THR A 114 -0.97 -45.35 16.99
CA THR A 114 -1.76 -44.45 17.86
C THR A 114 -0.96 -43.23 18.33
N LYS A 115 0.34 -43.38 18.63
CA LYS A 115 1.23 -42.25 18.95
C LYS A 115 1.49 -41.38 17.71
N SER A 116 1.80 -41.98 16.55
CA SER A 116 2.04 -41.26 15.29
C SER A 116 0.83 -40.41 14.86
N ASP A 117 -0.38 -40.96 14.91
CA ASP A 117 -1.60 -40.23 14.55
C ASP A 117 -1.97 -39.17 15.59
N SER A 118 -1.59 -39.36 16.86
CA SER A 118 -1.70 -38.32 17.89
C SER A 118 -0.70 -37.17 17.68
N VAL A 119 0.52 -37.45 17.20
CA VAL A 119 1.50 -36.43 16.77
C VAL A 119 0.94 -35.62 15.60
N LYS A 120 0.45 -36.27 14.53
CA LYS A 120 -0.17 -35.59 13.36
C LYS A 120 -1.36 -34.73 13.77
N ARG A 121 -2.23 -35.25 14.65
CA ARG A 121 -3.40 -34.52 15.18
C ARG A 121 -2.98 -33.28 15.96
N LEU A 122 -2.05 -33.40 16.90
CA LEU A 122 -1.55 -32.27 17.69
C LEU A 122 -0.86 -31.21 16.81
N GLN A 123 -0.05 -31.61 15.83
CA GLN A 123 0.55 -30.68 14.86
C GLN A 123 -0.53 -29.87 14.11
N LYS A 124 -1.61 -30.51 13.66
CA LYS A 124 -2.75 -29.83 13.01
C LYS A 124 -3.49 -28.89 13.96
N GLU A 125 -3.73 -29.30 15.20
CA GLU A 125 -4.36 -28.47 16.24
C GLU A 125 -3.51 -27.24 16.58
N ILE A 126 -2.19 -27.41 16.73
CA ILE A 126 -1.23 -26.33 17.02
C ILE A 126 -1.14 -25.34 15.85
N ALA A 127 -1.16 -25.81 14.60
CA ALA A 127 -1.20 -24.94 13.42
C ALA A 127 -2.51 -24.13 13.32
N GLY A 128 -3.65 -24.75 13.67
CA GLY A 128 -4.94 -24.05 13.77
C GLY A 128 -4.96 -22.99 14.88
N LEU A 129 -4.41 -23.32 16.05
CA LEU A 129 -4.23 -22.36 17.15
C LEU A 129 -3.33 -21.19 16.74
N GLN A 130 -2.18 -21.46 16.11
CA GLN A 130 -1.28 -20.40 15.63
C GLN A 130 -1.98 -19.47 14.63
N THR A 131 -2.69 -20.03 13.64
CA THR A 131 -3.45 -19.24 12.65
C THR A 131 -4.51 -18.35 13.32
N THR A 132 -5.14 -18.84 14.39
CA THR A 132 -6.15 -18.09 15.16
C THR A 132 -5.50 -17.00 16.02
N MET A 133 -4.38 -17.32 16.67
CA MET A 133 -3.57 -16.38 17.45
C MET A 133 -3.03 -15.24 16.60
N ASP A 134 -2.49 -15.53 15.41
CA ASP A 134 -1.99 -14.53 14.46
C ASP A 134 -3.11 -13.55 14.04
N SER A 135 -4.35 -14.05 13.88
CA SER A 135 -5.52 -13.23 13.55
C SER A 135 -5.92 -12.30 14.71
N LEU A 136 -6.05 -12.86 15.93
CA LEU A 136 -6.40 -12.10 17.14
C LEU A 136 -5.34 -11.03 17.47
N TYR A 137 -4.06 -11.38 17.33
CA TYR A 137 -2.97 -10.43 17.57
C TYR A 137 -2.91 -9.34 16.50
N TYR A 138 -3.22 -9.66 15.23
CA TYR A 138 -3.36 -8.65 14.18
C TYR A 138 -4.52 -7.67 14.46
N ILE A 139 -5.68 -8.16 14.93
CA ILE A 139 -6.81 -7.29 15.35
C ILE A 139 -6.36 -6.38 16.50
N TYR A 140 -5.82 -6.96 17.58
CA TYR A 140 -5.29 -6.19 18.72
C TYR A 140 -4.23 -5.15 18.32
N VAL A 141 -3.32 -5.47 17.40
CA VAL A 141 -2.32 -4.51 16.89
C VAL A 141 -2.97 -3.38 16.10
N LYS A 142 -4.00 -3.67 15.29
CA LYS A 142 -4.76 -2.66 14.55
C LYS A 142 -5.50 -1.71 15.51
N ASP A 143 -6.20 -2.25 16.50
CA ASP A 143 -6.97 -1.47 17.46
C ASP A 143 -6.05 -0.66 18.40
N LEU A 144 -4.92 -1.24 18.80
CA LEU A 144 -3.84 -0.55 19.54
C LEU A 144 -3.26 0.62 18.75
N MET A 145 -3.10 0.48 17.43
CA MET A 145 -2.66 1.58 16.56
C MET A 145 -3.73 2.67 16.49
N THR A 146 -4.99 2.32 16.26
CA THR A 146 -6.14 3.26 16.25
C THR A 146 -6.38 3.94 17.61
N TYR A 147 -5.93 3.36 18.71
CA TYR A 147 -5.96 3.98 20.05
C TYR A 147 -4.75 4.90 20.30
N ARG A 148 -3.58 4.61 19.72
CA ARG A 148 -2.34 5.34 19.97
C ARG A 148 -2.06 6.37 18.88
N SER A 149 -2.31 7.64 19.19
CA SER A 149 -1.96 8.82 18.38
C SER A 149 -0.50 8.91 17.89
N ILE A 150 0.43 8.07 18.38
CA ILE A 150 1.83 7.99 17.95
C ILE A 150 2.20 6.52 17.73
N ASN A 151 2.35 6.13 16.46
CA ASN A 151 2.80 4.80 16.03
C ASN A 151 4.13 4.89 15.27
N MET A 152 5.15 4.21 15.79
CA MET A 152 6.49 4.12 15.22
C MET A 152 7.07 2.71 15.46
N GLY A 153 8.07 2.33 14.67
CA GLY A 153 8.71 1.00 14.76
C GLY A 153 7.80 -0.10 14.20
N PHE A 154 7.81 -0.26 12.89
CA PHE A 154 6.88 -1.13 12.16
C PHE A 154 7.50 -2.50 11.85
N GLY A 155 7.33 -3.45 12.78
CA GLY A 155 7.47 -4.88 12.45
C GLY A 155 6.33 -5.35 11.54
N SER A 156 6.48 -6.50 10.89
CA SER A 156 5.58 -7.01 9.82
C SER A 156 4.08 -6.94 10.17
N LEU A 157 3.70 -7.33 11.39
CA LEU A 157 2.31 -7.27 11.86
C LEU A 157 1.79 -5.83 11.98
N ARG A 158 2.64 -4.87 12.38
CA ARG A 158 2.31 -3.43 12.40
C ARG A 158 2.28 -2.84 11.01
N SER A 159 3.21 -3.20 10.11
CA SER A 159 3.15 -2.76 8.71
C SER A 159 1.85 -3.22 8.05
N ARG A 160 1.48 -4.49 8.22
CA ARG A 160 0.20 -4.99 7.71
C ARG A 160 -0.99 -4.24 8.32
N ALA A 161 -1.05 -4.08 9.65
CA ALA A 161 -2.14 -3.34 10.30
C ALA A 161 -2.22 -1.87 9.85
N PHE A 162 -1.07 -1.21 9.64
CA PHE A 162 -0.98 0.13 9.06
C PHE A 162 -1.59 0.18 7.65
N PHE A 163 -1.17 -0.71 6.75
CA PHE A 163 -1.70 -0.72 5.39
C PHE A 163 -3.19 -1.11 5.34
N ASP A 164 -3.62 -2.04 6.19
CA ASP A 164 -5.02 -2.45 6.34
C ASP A 164 -5.88 -1.41 7.11
N LEU A 165 -5.29 -0.33 7.64
CA LEU A 165 -5.97 0.90 8.10
C LEU A 165 -6.04 1.93 6.97
N ILE A 166 -4.90 2.29 6.37
CA ILE A 166 -4.74 3.42 5.44
C ILE A 166 -5.27 3.15 4.03
N TYR A 167 -5.24 1.90 3.57
CA TYR A 167 -5.71 1.49 2.24
C TYR A 167 -7.07 0.76 2.27
N GLY A 168 -7.68 0.61 3.45
CA GLY A 168 -9.00 -0.03 3.56
C GLY A 168 -9.07 -1.50 3.10
N ASN A 169 -7.94 -2.18 2.90
CA ASN A 169 -7.77 -3.50 2.26
C ASN A 169 -8.59 -4.69 2.84
N GLN A 170 -9.40 -4.46 3.88
CA GLN A 170 -10.26 -5.47 4.55
C GLN A 170 -9.47 -6.69 5.08
N GLY A 171 -8.17 -6.54 5.32
CA GLY A 171 -7.27 -7.62 5.72
C GLY A 171 -6.87 -8.59 4.60
N LYS A 172 -7.32 -8.37 3.35
CA LYS A 172 -6.89 -9.14 2.17
C LYS A 172 -5.41 -8.91 1.91
N ARG A 173 -4.68 -9.97 1.57
CA ARG A 173 -3.24 -9.86 1.26
C ARG A 173 -2.95 -9.18 -0.06
N PHE A 174 -3.84 -9.31 -1.05
CA PHE A 174 -3.75 -8.65 -2.35
C PHE A 174 -5.14 -8.23 -2.83
N ASN A 175 -5.20 -7.11 -3.55
CA ASN A 175 -6.38 -6.62 -4.27
C ASN A 175 -5.98 -6.31 -5.72
N ALA A 176 -6.85 -6.62 -6.67
CA ALA A 176 -6.69 -6.29 -8.09
C ALA A 176 -7.56 -5.09 -8.46
N LEU A 177 -7.12 -4.29 -9.45
CA LEU A 177 -7.76 -3.03 -9.88
C LEU A 177 -8.06 -2.10 -8.68
N GLY A 178 -7.06 -1.89 -7.82
CA GLY A 178 -7.25 -1.16 -6.58
C GLY A 178 -7.68 0.29 -6.82
N ASN A 179 -7.04 0.95 -7.80
CA ASN A 179 -7.13 2.40 -7.99
C ASN A 179 -7.06 2.79 -9.47
N ALA A 180 -7.77 3.85 -9.86
CA ALA A 180 -7.61 4.54 -11.13
C ALA A 180 -7.71 6.06 -10.95
N GLY A 181 -6.98 6.82 -11.75
CA GLY A 181 -7.01 8.29 -11.74
C GLY A 181 -6.48 8.88 -13.04
N VAL A 182 -6.72 10.18 -13.24
CA VAL A 182 -6.35 10.93 -14.43
C VAL A 182 -5.37 12.05 -14.10
N ASN A 183 -4.40 12.28 -15.00
CA ASN A 183 -3.48 13.40 -14.95
C ASN A 183 -3.66 14.32 -16.15
N PHE A 184 -3.60 15.63 -15.92
CA PHE A 184 -3.54 16.67 -16.92
C PHE A 184 -2.53 17.74 -16.49
N GLY A 185 -1.71 18.17 -17.44
CA GLY A 185 -0.84 19.35 -17.40
C GLY A 185 -0.91 20.08 -18.75
N ASN A 186 -0.24 21.24 -18.87
CA ASN A 186 -0.38 22.18 -20.00
C ASN A 186 -0.73 21.55 -21.37
N ASN A 187 0.09 20.60 -21.85
CA ASN A 187 -0.08 19.93 -23.14
C ASN A 187 -0.21 18.40 -23.01
N THR A 188 -0.33 17.86 -21.79
CA THR A 188 -0.16 16.42 -21.51
C THR A 188 -1.30 15.84 -20.69
N GLY A 189 -1.81 14.69 -21.12
CA GLY A 189 -2.84 13.93 -20.40
C GLY A 189 -2.40 12.49 -20.18
N SER A 190 -2.72 11.90 -19.02
CA SER A 190 -2.47 10.48 -18.77
C SER A 190 -3.51 9.84 -17.86
N VAL A 191 -3.61 8.51 -17.91
CA VAL A 191 -4.47 7.71 -17.04
C VAL A 191 -3.58 6.69 -16.32
N TYR A 192 -3.64 6.67 -15.00
CA TYR A 192 -2.93 5.68 -14.17
C TYR A 192 -3.92 4.65 -13.61
N SER A 193 -3.51 3.39 -13.57
CA SER A 193 -4.23 2.32 -12.86
C SER A 193 -3.30 1.42 -12.06
N GLU A 194 -3.65 1.17 -10.80
CA GLU A 194 -2.96 0.21 -9.93
C GLU A 194 -3.58 -1.19 -10.14
N LEU A 195 -2.95 -1.98 -11.02
CA LEU A 195 -3.45 -3.28 -11.49
C LEU A 195 -3.52 -4.31 -10.35
N VAL A 196 -2.50 -4.35 -9.50
CA VAL A 196 -2.44 -5.21 -8.31
C VAL A 196 -1.73 -4.46 -7.18
N ASN A 197 -2.26 -4.52 -5.97
CA ASN A 197 -1.56 -4.13 -4.75
C ASN A 197 -1.68 -5.21 -3.66
N GLY A 198 -0.82 -5.17 -2.64
CA GLY A 198 -0.88 -6.10 -1.52
C GLY A 198 0.18 -5.91 -0.44
N ASN A 199 0.05 -6.67 0.64
CA ASN A 199 0.88 -6.59 1.85
C ASN A 199 1.83 -7.79 1.94
N LEU A 200 3.12 -7.57 1.64
CA LEU A 200 4.19 -8.55 1.68
C LEU A 200 5.06 -8.36 2.94
N GLY A 201 4.54 -8.82 4.09
CA GLY A 201 5.26 -8.81 5.36
C GLY A 201 5.47 -7.40 5.91
N LEU A 202 6.68 -6.86 5.74
CA LEU A 202 7.03 -5.50 6.16
C LEU A 202 6.55 -4.43 5.17
N PHE A 203 6.34 -4.79 3.91
CA PHE A 203 6.13 -3.85 2.81
C PHE A 203 4.72 -3.94 2.21
N ARG A 204 4.19 -2.81 1.75
CA ARG A 204 3.14 -2.80 0.71
C ARG A 204 3.85 -2.88 -0.63
N VAL A 205 3.36 -3.73 -1.51
CA VAL A 205 3.85 -3.87 -2.89
C VAL A 205 2.70 -3.54 -3.83
N SER A 206 2.94 -2.75 -4.86
CA SER A 206 1.97 -2.58 -5.94
C SER A 206 2.59 -2.48 -7.32
N LEU A 207 1.84 -2.95 -8.31
CA LEU A 207 2.15 -2.90 -9.74
C LEU A 207 1.06 -2.06 -10.42
N GLY A 208 1.47 -0.97 -11.05
CA GLY A 208 0.60 -0.08 -11.81
C GLY A 208 1.09 0.15 -13.24
N THR A 209 0.18 0.66 -14.06
CA THR A 209 0.44 1.06 -15.45
C THR A 209 -0.09 2.47 -15.68
N MET A 210 0.52 3.19 -16.61
CA MET A 210 0.08 4.52 -17.05
C MET A 210 0.09 4.57 -18.57
N VAL A 211 -0.96 5.14 -19.16
CA VAL A 211 -0.98 5.58 -20.56
C VAL A 211 -0.90 7.09 -20.58
N SER A 212 0.04 7.66 -21.32
CA SER A 212 0.22 9.11 -21.50
C SER A 212 0.02 9.55 -22.96
N SER A 213 -0.31 10.82 -23.14
CA SER A 213 -0.60 11.47 -24.42
C SER A 213 -0.17 12.94 -24.35
N ASN A 214 0.24 13.50 -25.49
CA ASN A 214 0.73 14.87 -25.60
C ASN A 214 0.17 15.54 -26.88
N SER A 215 -0.20 16.81 -26.80
CA SER A 215 -0.71 17.62 -27.93
C SER A 215 0.34 18.51 -28.61
N THR A 216 1.57 18.59 -28.10
CA THR A 216 2.69 19.31 -28.72
C THR A 216 3.08 18.68 -30.07
N THR A 217 3.33 19.51 -31.08
CA THR A 217 3.69 19.08 -32.46
C THR A 217 5.18 18.80 -32.65
N ASP A 218 6.07 19.43 -31.86
CA ASP A 218 7.49 19.10 -31.80
C ASP A 218 7.69 17.77 -31.04
N LYS A 219 8.39 16.81 -31.66
CA LYS A 219 8.57 15.47 -31.09
C LYS A 219 9.49 15.44 -29.87
N ASP A 220 10.55 16.24 -29.85
CA ASP A 220 11.54 16.23 -28.77
C ASP A 220 11.08 17.06 -27.56
N GLU A 221 10.29 18.11 -27.77
CA GLU A 221 9.55 18.77 -26.69
C GLU A 221 8.44 17.86 -26.17
N ALA A 222 7.62 17.26 -27.06
CA ALA A 222 6.53 16.37 -26.64
C ALA A 222 7.05 15.21 -25.78
N LYS A 223 8.16 14.58 -26.20
CA LYS A 223 8.85 13.50 -25.47
C LYS A 223 9.32 13.92 -24.08
N LYS A 224 9.85 15.15 -23.93
CA LYS A 224 10.32 15.69 -22.64
C LYS A 224 9.17 16.03 -21.70
N GLU A 225 8.11 16.66 -22.20
CA GLU A 225 6.94 16.97 -21.37
C GLU A 225 6.16 15.71 -20.98
N GLU A 226 6.07 14.71 -21.87
CA GLU A 226 5.46 13.42 -21.57
C GLU A 226 6.28 12.64 -20.52
N ALA A 227 7.62 12.60 -20.66
CA ALA A 227 8.51 11.99 -19.67
C ALA A 227 8.49 12.73 -18.32
N TYR A 228 8.40 14.07 -18.32
CA TYR A 228 8.25 14.86 -17.11
C TYR A 228 6.92 14.60 -16.41
N GLN A 229 5.79 14.52 -17.14
CA GLN A 229 4.51 14.17 -16.52
C GLN A 229 4.55 12.76 -15.92
N ARG A 230 5.17 11.78 -16.60
CA ARG A 230 5.35 10.44 -16.04
C ARG A 230 6.23 10.46 -14.78
N LEU A 231 7.33 11.23 -14.76
CA LEU A 231 8.24 11.35 -13.63
C LEU A 231 7.53 11.78 -12.35
N ILE A 232 6.79 12.90 -12.41
CA ILE A 232 6.21 13.52 -11.19
C ILE A 232 4.97 12.81 -10.66
N THR A 233 4.32 11.98 -11.47
CA THR A 233 3.09 11.27 -11.09
C THR A 233 3.43 9.91 -10.48
N TYR A 234 4.01 8.98 -11.26
CA TYR A 234 4.32 7.63 -10.78
C TYR A 234 5.73 7.12 -11.13
N GLY A 235 6.37 7.67 -12.17
CA GLY A 235 7.77 7.44 -12.55
C GLY A 235 8.00 6.74 -13.90
N GLY A 236 6.95 6.32 -14.60
CA GLY A 236 7.02 5.63 -15.90
C GLY A 236 5.69 4.98 -16.31
N ASN A 237 5.63 4.37 -17.50
CA ASN A 237 4.41 3.74 -18.00
C ASN A 237 4.12 2.36 -17.37
N THR A 238 5.11 1.72 -16.77
CA THR A 238 4.99 0.54 -15.91
C THR A 238 5.72 0.82 -14.61
N VAL A 239 5.07 0.59 -13.46
CA VAL A 239 5.59 1.01 -12.14
C VAL A 239 5.41 -0.11 -11.11
N LEU A 240 6.52 -0.60 -10.57
CA LEU A 240 6.57 -1.47 -9.39
C LEU A 240 6.99 -0.63 -8.18
N ASN A 241 6.18 -0.64 -7.12
CA ASN A 241 6.28 0.23 -5.96
C ASN A 241 6.32 -0.60 -4.67
N PHE A 242 7.26 -0.29 -3.79
CA PHE A 242 7.42 -0.87 -2.45
C PHE A 242 7.37 0.25 -1.41
N GLU A 243 6.49 0.14 -0.43
CA GLU A 243 6.35 1.11 0.66
C GLU A 243 6.63 0.42 2.01
N TYR A 244 7.34 1.11 2.90
CA TYR A 244 7.54 0.70 4.30
C TYR A 244 7.18 1.86 5.23
N PRO A 245 6.31 1.65 6.25
CA PRO A 245 5.88 2.74 7.12
C PRO A 245 6.97 3.09 8.15
N LEU A 246 7.21 4.39 8.31
CA LEU A 246 8.17 4.96 9.26
C LEU A 246 7.45 5.51 10.50
N ALA A 247 6.39 6.29 10.27
CA ALA A 247 5.55 6.89 11.30
C ALA A 247 4.08 6.94 10.88
N TYR A 248 3.18 6.77 11.84
CA TYR A 248 1.77 7.12 11.73
C TYR A 248 1.32 7.85 13.00
N LEU A 249 0.96 9.12 12.82
CA LEU A 249 0.52 10.05 13.84
C LEU A 249 -0.93 10.44 13.53
N HIS A 250 -1.81 10.51 14.52
CA HIS A 250 -3.21 10.91 14.29
C HIS A 250 -3.93 11.44 15.53
N SER A 251 -4.93 12.30 15.34
CA SER A 251 -5.87 12.67 16.39
C SER A 251 -6.80 11.50 16.74
N LYS A 252 -7.39 11.50 17.94
CA LYS A 252 -8.26 10.41 18.45
C LYS A 252 -9.43 10.05 17.51
N ASN A 253 -9.86 11.02 16.72
CA ASN A 253 -10.98 10.98 15.78
C ASN A 253 -10.53 10.98 14.30
N ASN A 254 -9.23 10.83 14.01
CA ASN A 254 -8.65 10.86 12.65
C ASN A 254 -8.97 12.14 11.84
N GLN A 255 -9.29 13.26 12.50
CA GLN A 255 -9.41 14.58 11.88
C GLN A 255 -8.06 15.12 11.40
N TYR A 256 -6.98 14.84 12.11
CA TYR A 256 -5.62 15.24 11.73
C TYR A 256 -4.76 13.99 11.68
N ASN A 257 -4.02 13.79 10.58
CA ASN A 257 -3.14 12.64 10.42
C ASN A 257 -1.81 13.07 9.82
N LEU A 258 -0.74 12.35 10.16
CA LEU A 258 0.54 12.40 9.46
C LEU A 258 1.08 10.97 9.29
N VAL A 259 1.29 10.59 8.03
CA VAL A 259 1.90 9.35 7.57
C VAL A 259 3.30 9.68 7.05
N SER A 260 4.30 8.89 7.44
CA SER A 260 5.61 8.92 6.79
C SER A 260 6.03 7.51 6.38
N ARG A 261 6.59 7.40 5.17
CA ARG A 261 6.96 6.15 4.51
C ARG A 261 8.34 6.26 3.88
N LEU A 262 9.08 5.15 3.89
CA LEU A 262 10.15 4.91 2.93
C LEU A 262 9.51 4.30 1.68
N ILE A 263 9.82 4.83 0.51
CA ILE A 263 9.32 4.33 -0.77
C ILE A 263 10.48 3.97 -1.70
N THR A 264 10.42 2.77 -2.26
CA THR A 264 11.30 2.29 -3.32
C THR A 264 10.46 2.00 -4.56
N LYS A 265 10.84 2.53 -5.73
CA LYS A 265 10.18 2.23 -7.00
C LYS A 265 11.18 1.67 -8.00
N GLY A 266 10.70 0.78 -8.87
CA GLY A 266 11.32 0.47 -10.16
C GLY A 266 10.31 0.79 -11.25
N THR A 267 10.71 1.56 -12.26
CA THR A 267 9.84 1.98 -13.36
C THR A 267 10.44 1.66 -14.71
N ALA A 268 9.57 1.53 -15.70
CA ALA A 268 9.92 1.29 -17.09
C ALA A 268 8.96 2.05 -18.01
N ASP A 269 9.49 2.66 -19.06
CA ASP A 269 8.73 3.02 -20.24
C ASP A 269 8.96 1.97 -21.33
N PHE A 270 7.92 1.21 -21.68
CA PHE A 270 7.90 0.36 -22.86
C PHE A 270 7.18 1.08 -24.02
N PRO A 271 7.79 1.24 -25.21
CA PRO A 271 7.15 1.89 -26.36
C PRO A 271 5.79 1.28 -26.75
N ALA A 272 5.62 -0.02 -26.53
CA ALA A 272 4.39 -0.77 -26.81
C ALA A 272 3.16 -0.33 -25.97
N PHE A 273 3.34 0.48 -24.93
CA PHE A 273 2.24 1.07 -24.14
C PHE A 273 1.96 2.55 -24.50
N GLY A 274 2.38 2.99 -25.69
CA GLY A 274 1.94 4.26 -26.29
C GLY A 274 2.80 5.48 -25.99
N THR A 275 3.88 5.34 -25.21
CA THR A 275 4.82 6.44 -24.92
C THR A 275 5.69 6.81 -26.12
N ILE A 276 6.05 8.08 -26.25
CA ILE A 276 6.78 8.66 -27.40
C ILE A 276 8.26 8.20 -27.49
N THR A 277 8.76 7.45 -26.52
CA THR A 277 10.14 6.93 -26.53
C THR A 277 10.30 5.72 -27.47
N GLU A 278 11.42 5.67 -28.20
CA GLU A 278 11.71 4.63 -29.21
C GLU A 278 12.32 3.36 -28.62
N LYS A 279 12.84 3.44 -27.39
CA LYS A 279 13.60 2.38 -26.70
C LYS A 279 13.12 2.28 -25.26
N TRP A 280 13.35 1.11 -24.65
CA TRP A 280 13.04 0.94 -23.22
C TRP A 280 13.82 1.94 -22.36
N ALA A 281 13.11 2.68 -21.51
CA ALA A 281 13.70 3.61 -20.55
C ALA A 281 13.38 3.16 -19.13
N GLY A 282 14.35 2.54 -18.45
CA GLY A 282 14.23 2.12 -17.05
C GLY A 282 14.67 3.21 -16.06
N SER A 283 14.03 3.25 -14.89
CA SER A 283 14.51 3.96 -13.71
C SER A 283 14.27 3.19 -12.40
N GLY A 284 14.98 3.56 -11.35
CA GLY A 284 14.71 3.17 -9.97
C GLY A 284 14.89 4.34 -9.02
N SER A 285 14.08 4.40 -7.97
CA SER A 285 14.11 5.48 -6.98
C SER A 285 14.03 4.95 -5.56
N LEU A 286 14.80 5.55 -4.65
CA LEU A 286 14.65 5.37 -3.20
C LEU A 286 14.40 6.73 -2.55
N GLY A 287 13.38 6.85 -1.71
CA GLY A 287 13.00 8.12 -1.13
C GLY A 287 12.12 8.03 0.10
N ILE A 288 11.81 9.20 0.65
CA ILE A 288 10.85 9.38 1.74
C ILE A 288 9.60 10.05 1.16
N ASP A 289 8.45 9.60 1.63
CA ASP A 289 7.14 10.22 1.44
C ASP A 289 6.59 10.63 2.81
N ILE A 290 6.01 11.83 2.87
CA ILE A 290 5.29 12.37 4.02
C ILE A 290 3.93 12.84 3.50
N TYR A 291 2.86 12.34 4.08
CA TYR A 291 1.49 12.77 3.84
C TYR A 291 0.89 13.28 5.14
N ALA A 292 0.23 14.43 5.12
CA ALA A 292 -0.50 14.96 6.25
C ALA A 292 -1.86 15.47 5.80
N ASP A 293 -2.89 15.37 6.65
CA ASP A 293 -4.24 15.83 6.35
C ASP A 293 -4.95 16.51 7.53
N ALA A 294 -6.03 17.22 7.19
CA ALA A 294 -6.95 17.87 8.11
C ALA A 294 -8.39 17.78 7.55
N ALA A 295 -9.30 17.14 8.30
CA ALA A 295 -10.69 16.92 7.92
C ALA A 295 -11.68 17.77 8.72
N THR A 296 -12.83 18.07 8.09
CA THR A 296 -13.98 18.68 8.76
C THR A 296 -14.55 17.77 9.85
N SER A 297 -15.35 18.34 10.76
CA SER A 297 -15.94 17.60 11.90
C SER A 297 -16.87 16.44 11.53
N ASN A 298 -17.27 16.36 10.26
CA ASN A 298 -18.14 15.37 9.64
C ASN A 298 -17.47 14.59 8.49
N ASN A 299 -16.14 14.71 8.33
CA ASN A 299 -15.30 14.10 7.29
C ASN A 299 -15.70 14.36 5.81
N SER A 300 -16.73 15.18 5.54
CA SER A 300 -17.22 15.42 4.17
C SER A 300 -16.20 16.11 3.27
N LEU A 301 -15.23 16.80 3.86
CA LEU A 301 -14.11 17.47 3.20
C LEU A 301 -12.83 17.27 4.02
N ARG A 302 -11.74 16.89 3.36
CA ARG A 302 -10.42 16.62 3.97
C ARG A 302 -9.31 17.21 3.12
N PHE A 303 -8.67 18.26 3.60
CA PHE A 303 -7.50 18.88 2.97
C PHE A 303 -6.26 18.05 3.24
N PHE A 304 -5.35 17.92 2.27
CA PHE A 304 -4.09 17.20 2.46
C PHE A 304 -2.88 17.94 1.88
N CYS A 305 -1.72 17.60 2.40
CA CYS A 305 -0.40 17.95 1.90
C CYS A 305 0.43 16.67 1.77
N ASN A 306 1.15 16.51 0.67
CA ASN A 306 2.06 15.41 0.43
C ASN A 306 3.41 15.96 -0.06
N PHE A 307 4.47 15.59 0.63
CA PHE A 307 5.85 15.87 0.26
C PHE A 307 6.55 14.54 -0.03
N ASN A 308 7.19 14.45 -1.20
CA ASN A 308 8.13 13.36 -1.47
C ASN A 308 9.53 13.91 -1.74
N ALA A 309 10.54 13.10 -1.43
CA ALA A 309 11.93 13.37 -1.78
C ALA A 309 12.66 12.04 -2.03
N SER A 310 13.14 11.86 -3.25
CA SER A 310 13.77 10.63 -3.73
C SER A 310 15.13 10.90 -4.39
N LYS A 311 16.03 9.93 -4.27
CA LYS A 311 17.18 9.78 -5.15
C LYS A 311 16.79 8.83 -6.28
N LEU A 312 16.92 9.30 -7.53
CA LEU A 312 16.64 8.53 -8.74
C LEU A 312 17.94 8.10 -9.42
N TYR A 313 17.84 6.96 -10.10
CA TYR A 313 18.84 6.34 -10.96
C TYR A 313 18.13 5.85 -12.22
N GLY A 314 18.65 6.13 -13.40
CA GLY A 314 17.99 5.78 -14.66
C GLY A 314 18.97 5.43 -15.77
N THR A 315 18.42 4.79 -16.79
CA THR A 315 19.10 4.52 -18.06
C THR A 315 19.47 5.82 -18.79
N ASP A 316 20.41 5.75 -19.73
CA ASP A 316 20.69 6.84 -20.67
C ASP A 316 19.42 7.30 -21.41
N VAL A 317 18.58 6.35 -21.85
CA VAL A 317 17.29 6.65 -22.50
C VAL A 317 16.36 7.43 -21.57
N PHE A 318 16.32 7.12 -20.27
CA PHE A 318 15.54 7.88 -19.28
C PHE A 318 16.08 9.29 -19.05
N ARG A 319 17.41 9.44 -18.97
CA ARG A 319 18.09 10.76 -18.90
C ARG A 319 17.75 11.60 -20.12
N ASP A 320 17.86 11.02 -21.31
CA ASP A 320 17.70 11.72 -22.59
C ASP A 320 16.23 12.04 -22.89
N ASN A 321 15.30 11.14 -22.51
CA ASN A 321 13.86 11.40 -22.52
C ASN A 321 13.51 12.61 -21.64
N LEU A 322 14.14 12.77 -20.47
CA LEU A 322 13.88 13.88 -19.54
C LEU A 322 14.63 15.18 -19.85
N GLY A 323 15.60 15.19 -20.78
CA GLY A 323 16.41 16.39 -21.06
C GLY A 323 17.25 16.85 -19.87
N ILE A 324 17.85 15.91 -19.13
CA ILE A 324 18.72 16.16 -17.97
C ILE A 324 20.15 15.70 -18.24
N ASN A 325 21.11 16.15 -17.43
CA ASN A 325 22.54 15.88 -17.68
C ASN A 325 23.04 14.60 -16.99
N LYS A 326 22.36 14.16 -15.93
CA LYS A 326 22.81 13.05 -15.09
C LYS A 326 21.81 11.90 -15.06
N SER A 327 22.31 10.69 -15.23
CA SER A 327 21.58 9.44 -15.03
C SER A 327 21.18 9.21 -13.56
N ASN A 328 21.68 10.00 -12.61
CA ASN A 328 21.23 9.97 -11.22
C ASN A 328 21.10 11.39 -10.63
N PHE A 329 19.97 11.68 -10.02
CA PHE A 329 19.60 13.01 -9.52
C PHE A 329 18.70 12.89 -8.29
N THR A 330 18.60 13.94 -7.48
CA THR A 330 17.52 14.03 -6.48
C THR A 330 16.31 14.71 -7.11
N PHE A 331 15.12 14.28 -6.74
CA PHE A 331 13.85 14.91 -7.11
C PHE A 331 12.88 14.83 -5.94
N GLY A 332 12.08 15.86 -5.74
CA GLY A 332 10.99 15.89 -4.79
C GLY A 332 9.91 16.85 -5.23
N GLN A 333 8.69 16.63 -4.74
CA GLN A 333 7.55 17.48 -5.02
C GLN A 333 6.77 17.79 -3.74
N VAL A 334 6.16 18.98 -3.70
CA VAL A 334 5.13 19.32 -2.73
C VAL A 334 3.81 19.35 -3.47
N SER A 335 2.84 18.60 -2.95
CA SER A 335 1.48 18.54 -3.46
C SER A 335 0.51 18.93 -2.36
N LEU A 336 -0.46 19.80 -2.66
CA LEU A 336 -1.64 20.02 -1.83
C LEU A 336 -2.84 19.27 -2.41
N GLY A 337 -4.01 19.39 -1.79
CA GLY A 337 -5.26 18.91 -2.37
C GLY A 337 -6.41 18.81 -1.37
N LEU A 338 -7.52 18.27 -1.86
CA LEU A 338 -8.71 17.99 -1.07
C LEU A 338 -9.36 16.66 -1.49
N VAL A 339 -9.91 15.95 -0.51
CA VAL A 339 -10.80 14.79 -0.68
C VAL A 339 -12.20 15.22 -0.27
N PHE A 340 -13.20 14.92 -1.09
CA PHE A 340 -14.60 15.23 -0.85
C PHE A 340 -15.50 14.01 -1.07
N LEU A 341 -16.61 13.97 -0.32
CA LEU A 341 -17.58 12.86 -0.31
C LEU A 341 -16.96 11.46 -0.06
N GLU A 342 -15.81 11.42 0.64
CA GLU A 342 -14.96 10.24 0.86
C GLU A 342 -14.52 9.47 -0.41
N ARG A 343 -14.73 10.03 -1.61
CA ARG A 343 -14.64 9.30 -2.89
C ARG A 343 -13.95 10.02 -4.02
N PHE A 344 -13.86 11.34 -3.96
CA PHE A 344 -13.23 12.15 -5.00
C PHE A 344 -12.05 12.90 -4.40
N LYS A 345 -10.92 12.85 -5.09
CA LYS A 345 -9.68 13.49 -4.67
C LYS A 345 -9.19 14.38 -5.82
N ILE A 346 -8.91 15.63 -5.46
CA ILE A 346 -8.25 16.65 -6.29
C ILE A 346 -6.91 16.94 -5.60
N SER A 347 -5.83 17.00 -6.37
CA SER A 347 -4.49 17.34 -5.86
C SER A 347 -4.03 18.67 -6.49
N PHE A 348 -2.86 19.18 -6.08
CA PHE A 348 -2.10 20.21 -6.78
C PHE A 348 -0.61 20.04 -6.52
N ILE A 349 0.18 19.60 -7.50
CA ILE A 349 1.66 19.67 -7.43
C ILE A 349 2.05 21.15 -7.52
N ILE A 350 2.32 21.77 -6.37
CA ILE A 350 2.56 23.22 -6.24
C ILE A 350 4.04 23.60 -6.35
N ALA A 351 4.96 22.67 -6.13
CA ALA A 351 6.39 22.91 -6.23
C ALA A 351 7.15 21.61 -6.57
N THR A 352 8.21 21.72 -7.38
CA THR A 352 9.14 20.63 -7.66
C THR A 352 10.59 21.07 -7.45
N MET A 353 11.36 20.24 -6.76
CA MET A 353 12.75 20.49 -6.39
C MET A 353 13.64 19.36 -6.93
N SER A 354 14.80 19.71 -7.47
CA SER A 354 15.72 18.72 -8.05
C SER A 354 17.17 19.18 -8.04
N SER A 355 18.12 18.25 -8.12
CA SER A 355 19.52 18.56 -8.43
C SER A 355 19.74 18.91 -9.91
N GLU A 356 18.79 18.65 -10.80
CA GLU A 356 18.84 19.04 -12.21
C GLU A 356 17.94 20.26 -12.46
N LYS A 357 18.52 21.37 -12.94
CA LYS A 357 17.82 22.66 -13.06
C LYS A 357 16.59 22.61 -13.97
N SER A 358 16.61 21.81 -15.03
CA SER A 358 15.50 21.66 -15.98
C SER A 358 14.25 21.02 -15.36
N LEU A 359 14.34 20.43 -14.16
CA LEU A 359 13.23 19.80 -13.43
C LEU A 359 12.68 20.64 -12.25
N GLN A 360 13.29 21.80 -11.94
CA GLN A 360 12.90 22.66 -10.82
C GLN A 360 11.72 23.59 -11.19
N ASN A 361 10.78 23.78 -10.27
CA ASN A 361 9.67 24.74 -10.36
C ASN A 361 8.90 24.72 -11.70
N ARG A 362 8.83 23.55 -12.33
CA ARG A 362 7.96 23.31 -13.49
C ARG A 362 6.49 23.37 -13.07
N HIS A 363 5.62 23.66 -14.03
CA HIS A 363 4.28 24.20 -13.78
C HIS A 363 3.34 23.28 -12.97
N VAL A 364 2.32 23.91 -12.37
CA VAL A 364 1.30 23.23 -11.58
C VAL A 364 0.53 22.22 -12.43
N ILE A 365 0.44 21.01 -11.92
CA ILE A 365 -0.34 19.88 -12.43
C ILE A 365 -1.23 19.47 -11.25
N ALA A 366 -2.58 19.43 -11.42
CA ALA A 366 -3.51 19.40 -10.28
C ALA A 366 -3.62 18.02 -9.54
N GLY A 367 -4.69 17.20 -9.60
CA GLY A 367 -4.62 15.73 -9.40
C GLY A 367 -5.88 14.91 -9.09
N GLY A 368 -6.59 14.48 -10.14
CA GLY A 368 -7.91 13.84 -10.08
C GLY A 368 -7.93 12.31 -9.92
N GLN A 369 -8.57 11.84 -8.86
CA GLN A 369 -8.68 10.41 -8.55
C GLN A 369 -10.04 10.04 -7.92
N VAL A 370 -10.56 8.85 -8.29
CA VAL A 370 -11.69 8.20 -7.61
C VAL A 370 -11.14 7.19 -6.58
N LEU A 371 -11.70 7.22 -5.37
CA LEU A 371 -11.36 6.32 -4.26
C LEU A 371 -12.39 5.17 -4.19
N ASN A 372 -11.92 3.94 -3.96
CA ASN A 372 -12.73 2.73 -3.78
C ASN A 372 -12.87 2.32 -2.29
#